data_AF-A0A9D9G4N9-F1
#
_entry.id   AF-A0A9D9G4N9-F1
#
_cell.length_a   1.000
_cell.length_b   1.000
_cell.length_c   1.000
_cell.angle_alpha   90.00
_cell.angle_beta   90.00
_cell.angle_gamma   90.00
#
_symmetry.space_group_name_H-M   'P 1'
#
loop_
_entity.id
_entity.type
_entity.pdbx_description
1 polymer ?
#
loop_
_entity_poly.entity_id
_entity_poly.type
_entity_poly.pdbx_seq_one_letter_code
_entity_poly.pdbx_strand_id
1 'polypeptide(L)' 'MYRNPFYLGWNKGWSFLFFLEGGIAKIEAKGFGISITTKVEKGESPLESADRLVSKEQRIRKSRYYSWVKSINENQ' A
#
# COMPACT_ATOMS: atom_id res chain seq x y z
N MET A 1 21.89 -10.73 -4.24
CA MET A 1 20.95 -9.78 -3.62
C MET A 1 19.54 -10.35 -3.74
N TYR A 2 18.93 -10.81 -2.64
CA TYR A 2 17.54 -11.26 -2.68
C TYR A 2 16.63 -10.07 -2.97
N ARG A 3 15.87 -10.15 -4.08
CA ARG A 3 14.88 -9.14 -4.45
C ARG A 3 13.76 -9.22 -3.42
N ASN A 4 13.41 -8.11 -2.75
CA ASN A 4 12.35 -8.10 -1.74
C ASN A 4 11.04 -8.64 -2.36
N PRO A 5 10.58 -9.85 -1.96
CA PRO A 5 9.39 -10.46 -2.55
C PRO A 5 8.11 -9.70 -2.20
N PHE A 6 8.16 -8.78 -1.24
CA PHE A 6 7.03 -7.96 -0.81
C PHE A 6 6.97 -6.59 -1.48
N TYR A 7 7.86 -6.27 -2.43
CA TYR A 7 7.83 -4.98 -3.13
C TYR A 7 6.62 -4.86 -4.06
N LEU A 8 5.88 -3.74 -4.00
CA LEU A 8 4.89 -3.38 -5.03
C LEU A 8 5.30 -2.06 -5.68
N GLY A 9 5.36 -2.04 -7.01
CA GLY A 9 5.59 -0.82 -7.76
C GLY A 9 4.31 0.02 -7.78
N TRP A 10 4.43 1.33 -7.56
CA TRP A 10 3.35 2.31 -7.69
C TRP A 10 2.63 2.23 -9.06
N ASN A 11 3.39 2.12 -10.15
CA ASN A 11 2.89 2.19 -11.53
C ASN A 11 2.57 0.84 -12.19
N LYS A 12 2.47 -0.27 -11.45
CA LYS A 12 2.24 -1.59 -12.07
C LYS A 12 1.17 -2.36 -11.31
N GLY A 13 0.08 -2.72 -11.97
CA GLY A 13 -0.88 -3.71 -11.46
C GLY A 13 -1.86 -3.20 -10.39
N TRP A 14 -1.97 -1.89 -10.17
CA TRP A 14 -3.01 -1.28 -9.35
C TRP A 14 -4.16 -0.78 -10.20
N SER A 15 -5.37 -0.97 -9.70
CA SER A 15 -6.61 -0.32 -10.14
C SER A 15 -7.18 0.47 -8.98
N PHE A 16 -7.72 1.66 -9.26
CA PHE A 16 -8.22 2.57 -8.24
C PHE A 16 -9.71 2.84 -8.42
N LEU A 17 -10.45 2.85 -7.32
CA LEU A 17 -11.87 3.20 -7.28
C LEU A 17 -12.07 4.31 -6.25
N PHE A 18 -12.56 5.45 -6.72
CA PHE A 18 -13.06 6.52 -5.85
C PHE A 18 -14.55 6.30 -5.59
N PHE A 19 -14.97 6.37 -4.33
CA PHE A 19 -16.36 6.14 -3.94
C PHE A 19 -16.73 6.92 -2.67
N LEU A 20 -18.04 7.07 -2.45
CA LEU A 20 -18.60 7.68 -1.26
C LEU A 20 -19.25 6.59 -0.41
N GLU A 21 -18.87 6.50 0.86
CA GLU A 21 -19.47 5.55 1.81
C GLU A 21 -19.77 6.26 3.12
N GLY A 22 -21.04 6.27 3.53
CA GLY A 22 -21.48 6.96 4.75
C GLY A 22 -21.18 8.46 4.74
N GLY A 23 -21.25 9.11 3.57
CA GLY A 23 -20.91 10.54 3.41
C GLY A 23 -19.42 10.85 3.44
N ILE A 24 -18.54 9.84 3.49
CA ILE A 24 -17.08 10.01 3.51
C ILE A 24 -16.52 9.58 2.17
N ALA A 25 -15.77 10.49 1.53
CA ALA A 25 -15.03 10.18 0.30
C ALA A 25 -13.87 9.23 0.61
N LYS A 26 -13.78 8.14 -0.16
CA LYS A 26 -12.77 7.10 -0.01
C LYS A 26 -12.18 6.73 -1.36
N ILE A 27 -10.98 6.18 -1.30
CA ILE A 27 -10.34 5.54 -2.43
C ILE A 27 -9.93 4.12 -2.04
N GLU A 28 -10.25 3.18 -2.90
CA GLU A 28 -9.80 1.79 -2.84
C GLU A 28 -8.70 1.59 -3.90
N ALA A 29 -7.63 0.89 -3.52
CA ALA A 29 -6.61 0.40 -4.44
C ALA A 29 -6.63 -1.14 -4.43
N LYS A 30 -6.82 -1.73 -5.61
CA LYS A 30 -6.84 -3.18 -5.84
C LYS A 30 -5.68 -3.59 -6.73
N GLY A 31 -4.92 -4.59 -6.30
CA GLY A 31 -3.74 -5.05 -7.03
C GLY A 31 -2.96 -6.09 -6.25
N PHE A 32 -2.14 -6.89 -6.94
CA PHE A 32 -1.26 -7.88 -6.31
C PHE A 32 -1.97 -8.83 -5.32
N GLY A 33 -3.23 -9.16 -5.59
CA GLY A 33 -4.06 -10.04 -4.74
C GLY A 33 -4.56 -9.39 -3.45
N ILE A 34 -4.45 -8.07 -3.28
CA ILE A 34 -4.97 -7.33 -2.11
C ILE A 34 -5.91 -6.20 -2.53
N SER A 35 -6.77 -5.80 -1.59
CA SER A 35 -7.54 -4.56 -1.64
C SER A 35 -7.27 -3.75 -0.37
N ILE A 36 -6.95 -2.47 -0.54
CA ILE A 36 -6.70 -1.53 0.56
C ILE A 36 -7.48 -0.25 0.32
N THR A 37 -7.92 0.42 1.40
CA THR A 37 -8.77 1.60 1.31
C THR A 37 -8.27 2.70 2.24
N THR A 38 -8.41 3.95 1.82
CA THR A 38 -8.22 5.11 2.69
C THR A 38 -9.30 6.16 2.44
N LYS A 39 -9.46 7.05 3.42
CA LYS A 39 -10.28 8.25 3.25
C LYS A 39 -9.51 9.27 2.43
N VAL A 40 -10.24 10.06 1.63
CA VAL A 40 -9.70 11.27 1.03
C VAL A 40 -9.69 12.34 2.11
N GLU A 41 -8.50 12.81 2.47
CA GLU A 41 -8.36 13.82 3.52
C GLU A 41 -8.76 15.20 3.00
N LYS A 42 -9.11 16.11 3.91
CA LYS A 42 -9.51 17.46 3.53
C LYS A 42 -8.36 18.18 2.82
N GLY A 43 -8.61 18.60 1.58
CA GLY A 43 -7.61 19.28 0.74
C GLY A 43 -6.76 18.35 -0.12
N GLU A 44 -6.91 17.03 0.01
CA GLU A 44 -6.31 16.08 -0.94
C GLU A 44 -7.22 15.89 -2.16
N SER A 45 -6.60 15.76 -3.32
CA SER A 45 -7.21 15.17 -4.50
C SER A 45 -7.28 13.65 -4.37
N PRO A 46 -8.21 12.97 -5.10
CA PRO A 46 -8.24 11.50 -5.13
C PRO A 46 -6.91 10.86 -5.54
N LEU A 47 -6.14 11.53 -6.42
CA LEU A 47 -4.82 11.07 -6.84
C LEU A 47 -3.82 11.09 -5.67
N GLU A 48 -3.73 12.21 -4.93
CA GLU A 48 -2.85 12.31 -3.76
C GLU A 48 -3.21 11.28 -2.67
N SER A 49 -4.50 11.03 -2.47
CA SER A 49 -4.95 9.98 -1.56
C SER A 49 -4.57 8.57 -2.04
N ALA A 50 -4.60 8.32 -3.35
CA ALA A 50 -4.10 7.09 -3.96
C ALA A 50 -2.60 6.92 -3.68
N ASP A 51 -1.80 7.94 -4.01
CA ASP A 51 -0.34 8.01 -3.84
C ASP A 51 0.06 7.67 -2.42
N ARG A 52 -0.62 8.33 -1.46
CA ARG A 52 -0.42 8.10 -0.02
C ARG A 52 -0.79 6.67 0.39
N LEU A 53 -1.88 6.12 -0.12
CA LEU A 53 -2.36 4.79 0.23
C LEU A 53 -1.34 3.70 -0.13
N VAL A 54 -0.87 3.65 -1.37
CA VAL A 54 0.09 2.62 -1.79
C VAL A 54 1.47 2.90 -1.19
N SER A 55 1.88 4.17 -1.04
CA SER A 55 3.15 4.52 -0.37
C SER A 55 3.19 4.01 1.07
N LYS A 56 2.07 4.13 1.79
CA LYS A 56 1.89 3.58 3.13
C LYS A 56 2.02 2.05 3.12
N GLU A 57 1.36 1.37 2.19
CA GLU A 57 1.46 -0.08 2.06
C GLU A 57 2.89 -0.54 1.72
N GLN A 58 3.61 0.18 0.85
CA GLN A 58 5.02 -0.09 0.56
C GLN A 58 5.90 -0.02 1.79
N ARG A 59 5.70 1.02 2.62
CA ARG A 59 6.45 1.17 3.88
C ARG A 59 6.19 0.00 4.83
N ILE A 60 4.94 -0.44 4.97
CA ILE A 60 4.57 -1.58 5.82
C ILE A 60 5.25 -2.86 5.32
N ARG A 61 5.18 -3.14 4.02
CA ARG A 61 5.79 -4.34 3.43
C ARG A 61 7.33 -4.34 3.53
N LYS A 62 7.95 -3.19 3.32
CA LYS A 62 9.40 -3.01 3.53
C LYS A 62 9.80 -3.28 4.98
N SER A 63 9.02 -2.79 5.94
CA SER A 63 9.25 -3.05 7.38
C SER A 63 9.16 -4.54 7.69
N ARG A 64 8.08 -5.21 7.25
CA ARG A 64 7.88 -6.66 7.45
C ARG A 64 9.02 -7.48 6.84
N TYR A 65 9.48 -7.11 5.64
CA TYR A 65 10.62 -7.77 5.00
C TYR A 65 11.87 -7.72 5.89
N TYR A 66 12.23 -6.56 6.43
CA TYR A 66 13.42 -6.45 7.29
C TYR A 66 13.26 -7.18 8.63
N SER A 67 12.07 -7.17 9.23
CA SER A 67 11.78 -7.99 10.41
C SER A 67 11.96 -9.48 10.13
N TRP A 68 11.49 -9.95 8.96
CA TRP A 68 11.64 -11.35 8.55
C TRP A 68 13.11 -11.70 8.28
N VAL A 69 13.85 -10.87 7.54
CA VAL A 69 15.29 -11.06 7.31
C VAL A 69 16.05 -11.13 8.63
N LYS A 70 15.73 -10.25 9.58
CA LYS A 70 16.31 -10.27 10.92
C LYS A 70 16.03 -11.60 11.64
N SER A 71 14.78 -12.07 11.62
CA SER A 71 14.42 -13.36 12.23
C SER A 71 15.13 -14.56 11.61
N ILE A 72 15.45 -14.54 10.32
CA ILE A 72 16.23 -15.62 9.68
C ILE A 72 17.66 -15.60 10.22
N ASN A 73 18.28 -14.43 10.29
CA ASN A 73 19.66 -14.29 10.74
C ASN A 73 19.84 -14.58 12.24
N GLU A 74 18.82 -14.34 13.08
CA GLU A 74 18.85 -14.67 14.51
C GLU A 74 18.65 -16.17 14.79
N ASN A 75 18.10 -16.91 13.84
CA ASN A 75 17.88 -18.36 13.92
C ASN A 75 18.99 -19.17 13.21
N GLN A 76 20.06 -18.51 12.76
CA GLN A 76 21.29 -19.12 12.21
C GLN A 76 22.40 -19.07 13.24
#